data_AF-A0A9X1UDZ4-F1
#
_entry.id   AF-A0A9X1UDZ4-F1
#
_cell.length_a   1.000
_cell.length_b   1.000
_cell.length_c   1.000
_cell.angle_alpha   90.00
_cell.angle_beta   90.00
_cell.angle_gamma   90.00
#
_symmetry.space_group_name_H-M   'P 1'
#
loop_
_entity.id
_entity.type
_entity.pdbx_description
1 polymer ?
#
loop_
_entity_poly.entity_id
_entity_poly.type
_entity_poly.pdbx_seq_one_letter_code
_entity_poly.pdbx_strand_id
1 'polypeptide(L)'
;MSSLFGAFGAFGAHWAAWSAVVASGVFHGANPAMGWLFATGLGLQRGSRTALLLALPPIALGHAASILLFTSSIAVLGAWRPVLMHGGLHWVLGALLIGWAAWQHVWGHRHRVRVGMTAGFLGLAAWSALMATLHGAGLMLMPALLPICGGAAANGGAGAGATGPLAVSVAITALHTLVTLATTAAIAFAAYEYVGLGMLRRGWVNFDWLWRGALVLTGTVMIASA
;
A
#
# COMPACT_ATOMS: atom_id res chain seq x y z
N MET A 1 -16.23 24.41 -8.85
CA MET A 1 -15.51 24.41 -10.15
C MET A 1 -14.02 24.73 -9.98
N SER A 2 -13.62 25.55 -9.01
CA SER A 2 -12.22 25.80 -8.63
C SER A 2 -11.48 24.56 -8.09
N SER A 3 -12.16 23.68 -7.35
CA SER A 3 -11.56 22.48 -6.74
C SER A 3 -11.16 21.38 -7.75
N LEU A 4 -11.89 21.27 -8.87
CA LEU A 4 -11.58 20.33 -9.95
C LEU A 4 -10.33 20.78 -10.72
N PHE A 5 -10.23 22.07 -11.05
CA PHE A 5 -9.03 22.62 -11.71
C PHE A 5 -7.76 22.51 -10.84
N GLY A 6 -7.87 22.69 -9.52
CA GLY A 6 -6.75 22.47 -8.60
C GLY A 6 -6.29 21.02 -8.54
N ALA A 7 -7.22 20.05 -8.58
CA ALA A 7 -6.90 18.62 -8.61
C ALA A 7 -6.21 18.20 -9.92
N PHE A 8 -6.64 18.73 -11.07
CA PHE A 8 -5.99 18.48 -12.35
C PHE A 8 -4.60 19.14 -12.46
N GLY A 9 -4.41 20.33 -11.88
CA GLY A 9 -3.10 21.00 -11.83
C GLY A 9 -2.05 20.25 -10.99
N ALA A 10 -2.46 19.70 -9.84
CA ALA A 10 -1.61 18.87 -8.98
C ALA A 10 -1.26 17.51 -9.62
N PHE A 11 -2.15 16.96 -10.46
CA PHE A 11 -1.90 15.75 -11.24
C PHE A 11 -0.82 15.98 -12.30
N GLY A 12 -0.87 17.12 -13.01
CA GLY A 12 0.11 17.47 -14.04
C GLY A 12 1.52 17.73 -13.48
N ALA A 13 1.62 18.38 -12.32
CA ALA A 13 2.92 18.69 -11.68
C ALA A 13 3.60 17.47 -11.03
N HIS A 14 2.84 16.44 -10.65
CA HIS A 14 3.35 15.26 -9.93
C HIS A 14 2.92 13.92 -10.54
N TRP A 15 2.75 13.88 -11.87
CA TRP A 15 2.22 12.69 -12.56
C TRP A 15 3.02 11.42 -12.22
N ALA A 16 4.34 11.52 -12.11
CA ALA A 16 5.21 10.39 -11.76
C ALA A 16 4.89 9.82 -10.37
N ALA A 17 4.61 10.67 -9.38
CA ALA A 17 4.25 10.23 -8.03
C ALA A 17 2.90 9.52 -8.02
N TRP A 18 1.89 10.09 -8.70
CA TRP A 18 0.57 9.46 -8.82
C TRP A 18 0.62 8.15 -9.60
N SER A 19 1.40 8.08 -10.68
CA SER A 19 1.64 6.84 -11.42
C SER A 19 2.33 5.79 -10.55
N ALA A 20 3.30 6.17 -9.71
CA ALA A 20 3.95 5.26 -8.76
C ALA A 20 2.95 4.73 -7.70
N VAL A 21 2.04 5.56 -7.21
CA VAL A 21 0.97 5.15 -6.28
C VAL A 21 0.07 4.08 -6.93
N VAL A 22 -0.34 4.31 -8.18
CA VAL A 22 -1.18 3.38 -8.95
C VAL A 22 -0.43 2.07 -9.25
N ALA A 23 0.79 2.15 -9.79
CA ALA A 23 1.61 0.99 -10.10
C ALA A 23 1.90 0.14 -8.85
N SER A 24 2.21 0.80 -7.73
CA SER A 24 2.34 0.15 -6.43
C SER A 24 1.02 -0.51 -6.02
N GLY A 25 -0.13 0.14 -6.20
CA GLY A 25 -1.45 -0.46 -5.90
C GLY A 25 -1.73 -1.72 -6.71
N VAL A 26 -1.39 -1.73 -8.00
CA VAL A 26 -1.50 -2.95 -8.84
C VAL A 26 -0.58 -4.04 -8.33
N PHE A 27 0.68 -3.72 -8.03
CA PHE A 27 1.65 -4.67 -7.48
C PHE A 27 1.18 -5.28 -6.16
N HIS A 28 0.64 -4.45 -5.26
CA HIS A 28 0.07 -4.86 -3.98
C HIS A 28 -1.16 -5.75 -4.18
N GLY A 29 -2.09 -5.38 -5.07
CA GLY A 29 -3.32 -6.15 -5.32
C GLY A 29 -3.09 -7.48 -6.05
N ALA A 30 -2.00 -7.59 -6.82
CA ALA A 30 -1.60 -8.84 -7.46
C ALA A 30 -1.03 -9.87 -6.46
N ASN A 31 -0.55 -9.42 -5.30
CA ASN A 31 0.04 -10.29 -4.29
C ASN A 31 -1.03 -11.24 -3.69
N PRO A 32 -0.84 -12.58 -3.78
CA PRO A 32 -1.77 -13.57 -3.24
C PRO A 32 -2.06 -13.42 -1.75
N ALA A 33 -1.02 -13.09 -0.97
CA ALA A 33 -1.12 -13.00 0.48
C ALA A 33 -1.94 -11.79 0.96
N MET A 34 -2.10 -10.78 0.10
CA MET A 34 -2.72 -9.50 0.46
C MET A 34 -4.24 -9.49 0.33
N GLY A 35 -4.86 -10.49 -0.29
CA GLY A 35 -6.31 -10.61 -0.19
C GLY A 35 -7.01 -11.52 -1.17
N TRP A 36 -6.53 -11.66 -2.41
CA TRP A 36 -7.31 -12.36 -3.43
C TRP A 36 -7.42 -13.86 -3.13
N LEU A 37 -6.42 -14.48 -2.50
CA LEU A 37 -6.52 -15.86 -2.02
C LEU A 37 -7.60 -16.06 -0.96
N PHE A 38 -7.73 -15.10 -0.04
CA PHE A 38 -8.77 -15.16 0.99
C PHE A 38 -10.15 -14.96 0.38
N ALA A 39 -10.29 -13.98 -0.53
CA ALA A 39 -11.54 -13.71 -1.22
C ALA A 39 -11.99 -14.90 -2.09
N THR A 40 -11.09 -15.44 -2.93
CA THR A 40 -11.35 -16.64 -3.74
C THR A 40 -11.60 -17.85 -2.86
N GLY A 41 -10.80 -18.07 -1.81
CA GLY A 41 -10.96 -19.19 -0.88
C GLY A 41 -12.31 -19.17 -0.17
N LEU A 42 -12.75 -18.02 0.34
CA LEU A 42 -14.06 -17.87 0.98
C LEU A 42 -15.21 -18.03 -0.03
N GLY A 43 -15.04 -17.50 -1.23
CA GLY A 43 -15.98 -17.69 -2.35
C GLY A 43 -16.18 -19.16 -2.68
N LEU A 44 -15.09 -19.91 -2.86
CA LEU A 44 -15.12 -21.34 -3.17
C LEU A 44 -15.67 -22.18 -2.01
N GLN A 45 -15.31 -21.87 -0.76
CA GLN A 45 -15.84 -22.56 0.41
C GLN A 45 -17.35 -22.42 0.56
N ARG A 46 -17.89 -21.25 0.27
CA ARG A 46 -19.33 -20.96 0.39
C ARG A 46 -20.09 -21.15 -0.93
N GLY A 47 -19.41 -21.52 -2.01
CA GLY A 47 -19.98 -21.65 -3.36
C GLY A 47 -20.69 -20.38 -3.84
N SER A 48 -20.24 -19.20 -3.43
CA SER A 48 -20.99 -17.95 -3.64
C SER A 48 -20.09 -16.77 -4.04
N ARG A 49 -20.47 -16.11 -5.14
CA ARG A 49 -19.87 -14.83 -5.58
C ARG A 49 -20.04 -13.75 -4.52
N THR A 50 -21.17 -13.75 -3.82
CA THR A 50 -21.44 -12.79 -2.74
C THR A 50 -20.44 -12.96 -1.60
N ALA A 51 -20.07 -14.19 -1.24
CA ALA A 51 -19.07 -14.45 -0.22
C ALA A 51 -17.67 -13.92 -0.60
N LEU A 52 -17.30 -14.03 -1.87
CA LEU A 52 -16.07 -13.44 -2.41
C LEU A 52 -16.10 -11.91 -2.29
N LEU A 53 -17.19 -11.27 -2.74
CA LEU A 53 -17.32 -9.82 -2.69
C LEU A 53 -17.36 -9.29 -1.25
N LEU A 54 -17.99 -10.01 -0.32
CA LEU A 54 -18.04 -9.64 1.10
C LEU A 54 -16.69 -9.76 1.82
N ALA A 55 -15.71 -10.45 1.23
CA ALA A 55 -14.34 -10.48 1.75
C ALA A 55 -13.56 -9.18 1.41
N LEU A 56 -13.96 -8.45 0.37
CA LEU A 56 -13.22 -7.26 -0.08
C LEU A 56 -13.29 -6.08 0.90
N PRO A 57 -14.44 -5.70 1.51
CA PRO A 57 -14.49 -4.59 2.46
C PRO A 57 -13.56 -4.72 3.67
N PRO A 58 -13.49 -5.85 4.40
CA PRO A 58 -12.55 -5.96 5.52
C PRO A 58 -11.08 -5.93 5.04
N ILE A 59 -10.78 -6.50 3.88
CA ILE A 59 -9.44 -6.40 3.27
C ILE A 59 -9.07 -4.93 3.01
N ALA A 60 -9.99 -4.16 2.42
CA ALA A 60 -9.80 -2.73 2.15
C ALA A 60 -9.52 -1.93 3.42
N LEU A 61 -10.33 -2.17 4.45
CA LEU A 61 -10.20 -1.46 5.72
C LEU A 61 -8.87 -1.73 6.39
N GLY A 62 -8.44 -2.99 6.43
CA GLY A 62 -7.13 -3.34 6.98
C GLY A 62 -5.97 -2.69 6.23
N HIS A 63 -6.01 -2.75 4.89
CA HIS A 63 -4.98 -2.18 4.03
C HIS A 63 -4.91 -0.65 4.17
N ALA A 64 -6.05 0.03 4.11
CA ALA A 64 -6.15 1.47 4.30
C ALA A 64 -5.68 1.90 5.69
N ALA A 65 -6.04 1.16 6.75
CA ALA A 65 -5.61 1.47 8.11
C ALA A 65 -4.09 1.41 8.27
N SER A 66 -3.44 0.38 7.71
CA SER A 66 -1.98 0.27 7.73
C SER A 66 -1.32 1.43 6.97
N ILE A 67 -1.78 1.73 5.76
CA ILE A 67 -1.20 2.81 4.96
C ILE A 67 -1.38 4.15 5.68
N LEU A 68 -2.59 4.47 6.13
CA LEU A 68 -2.87 5.71 6.84
C LEU A 68 -1.99 5.85 8.07
N LEU A 69 -1.77 4.79 8.84
CA LEU A 69 -0.89 4.80 10.00
C LEU A 69 0.52 5.31 9.63
N PHE A 70 1.12 4.78 8.55
CA PHE A 70 2.45 5.21 8.13
C PHE A 70 2.45 6.59 7.45
N THR A 71 1.55 6.84 6.50
CA THR A 71 1.55 8.10 5.74
C THR A 71 1.19 9.30 6.62
N SER A 72 0.26 9.14 7.55
CA SER A 72 -0.12 10.22 8.49
C SER A 72 0.91 10.43 9.60
N SER A 73 1.72 9.41 9.93
CA SER A 73 2.79 9.55 10.93
C SER A 73 3.79 10.63 10.56
N ILE A 74 4.05 10.90 9.27
CA ILE A 74 4.91 12.01 8.84
C ILE A 74 4.29 13.35 9.24
N ALA A 75 3.00 13.54 8.98
CA ALA A 75 2.32 14.80 9.28
C ALA A 75 2.37 15.10 10.78
N VAL A 76 2.22 14.07 11.61
CA VAL A 76 2.39 14.16 13.06
C VAL A 76 3.86 14.41 13.40
N LEU A 77 4.80 13.57 12.98
CA LEU A 77 6.22 13.72 13.32
C LEU A 77 6.82 15.06 12.86
N GLY A 78 6.39 15.58 11.71
CA GLY A 78 6.77 16.90 11.20
C GLY A 78 6.26 18.06 12.04
N ALA A 79 5.06 17.93 12.63
CA ALA A 79 4.52 18.91 13.58
C ALA A 79 5.28 18.88 14.93
N TRP A 80 5.79 17.71 15.34
CA TRP A 80 6.44 17.53 16.64
C TRP A 80 7.98 17.70 16.61
N ARG A 81 8.65 17.49 15.47
CA ARG A 81 10.12 17.57 15.33
C ARG A 81 10.55 18.23 14.02
N PRO A 82 10.78 19.56 14.01
CA PRO A 82 11.33 20.28 12.86
C PRO A 82 12.67 19.69 12.40
N VAL A 83 13.51 19.23 13.34
CA VAL A 83 14.85 18.69 13.07
C VAL A 83 14.85 17.41 12.22
N LEU A 84 13.79 16.58 12.26
CA LEU A 84 13.70 15.40 11.39
C LEU A 84 13.43 15.77 9.92
N MET A 85 12.83 16.94 9.67
CA MET A 85 12.61 17.47 8.33
C MET A 85 13.88 18.06 7.71
N HIS A 86 14.91 18.33 8.51
CA HIS A 86 16.18 18.86 8.02
C HIS A 86 17.12 17.70 7.62
N GLY A 87 16.84 17.09 6.45
CA GLY A 87 17.78 16.28 5.66
C GLY A 87 17.94 14.79 6.01
N GLY A 88 17.48 14.32 7.18
CA GLY A 88 17.69 12.93 7.61
C GLY A 88 16.57 11.94 7.25
N LEU A 89 15.36 12.42 6.93
CA LEU A 89 14.18 11.55 6.85
C LEU A 89 14.25 10.54 5.69
N HIS A 90 14.75 10.96 4.52
CA HIS A 90 14.88 10.09 3.35
C HIS A 90 15.85 8.94 3.63
N TRP A 91 16.97 9.24 4.29
CA TRP A 91 17.94 8.24 4.75
C TRP A 91 17.35 7.26 5.76
N VAL A 92 16.63 7.75 6.77
CA VAL A 92 16.00 6.89 7.79
C VAL A 92 14.93 5.98 7.15
N LEU A 93 14.04 6.52 6.32
CA LEU A 93 12.98 5.74 5.67
C LEU A 93 13.54 4.72 4.69
N GLY A 94 14.55 5.09 3.90
CA GLY A 94 15.21 4.17 2.97
C GLY A 94 15.98 3.07 3.69
N ALA A 95 16.71 3.41 4.76
CA ALA A 95 17.39 2.43 5.60
C ALA A 95 16.41 1.48 6.29
N LEU A 96 15.26 1.97 6.76
CA LEU A 96 14.19 1.15 7.32
C LEU A 96 13.65 0.15 6.28
N LEU A 97 13.39 0.59 5.04
CA LEU A 97 12.91 -0.29 3.96
C LEU A 97 13.94 -1.39 3.62
N ILE A 98 15.22 -1.03 3.47
CA ILE A 98 16.29 -1.98 3.14
C ILE A 98 16.53 -2.95 4.30
N GLY A 99 16.60 -2.44 5.54
CA GLY A 99 16.77 -3.25 6.74
C GLY A 99 15.60 -4.22 6.94
N TRP A 100 14.37 -3.77 6.66
CA TRP A 100 13.19 -4.62 6.69
C TRP A 100 13.25 -5.73 5.63
N ALA A 101 13.66 -5.42 4.40
CA ALA A 101 13.86 -6.43 3.35
C ALA A 101 14.93 -7.48 3.73
N ALA A 102 16.04 -7.03 4.34
CA ALA A 102 17.09 -7.93 4.85
C ALA A 102 16.56 -8.82 5.98
N TRP A 103 15.79 -8.26 6.92
CA TRP A 103 15.17 -9.03 8.00
C TRP A 103 14.21 -10.11 7.46
N GLN A 104 13.36 -9.76 6.48
CA GLN A 104 12.48 -10.74 5.82
C GLN A 104 13.26 -11.84 5.09
N HIS A 105 14.40 -11.50 4.50
CA HIS A 105 15.25 -12.49 3.83
C HIS A 105 15.80 -13.52 4.82
N VAL A 106 16.26 -13.08 5.99
CA VAL A 106 16.90 -13.92 7.00
C VAL A 106 15.88 -14.70 7.85
N TRP A 107 14.75 -14.09 8.22
CA TRP A 107 13.79 -14.67 9.18
C TRP A 107 12.39 -14.98 8.61
N GLY A 108 12.06 -14.55 7.38
CA GLY A 108 10.70 -14.62 6.83
C GLY A 108 10.12 -16.04 6.71
N HIS A 109 10.95 -17.07 6.56
CA HIS A 109 10.50 -18.45 6.40
C HIS A 109 9.95 -19.10 7.69
N ARG A 110 10.10 -18.45 8.86
CA ARG A 110 9.74 -19.04 10.16
C ARG A 110 8.32 -18.73 10.65
N HIS A 111 7.63 -17.76 10.07
CA HIS A 111 6.32 -17.32 10.55
C HIS A 111 5.17 -17.94 9.73
N ARG A 112 4.81 -19.20 10.04
CA ARG A 112 3.53 -19.78 9.59
C ARG A 112 2.41 -19.37 10.53
N VAL A 113 1.92 -18.14 10.40
CA VAL A 113 0.73 -17.73 11.15
C VAL A 113 -0.49 -18.35 10.48
N ARG A 114 -1.07 -19.38 11.11
CA ARG A 114 -2.31 -20.02 10.65
C ARG A 114 -3.50 -19.17 11.10
N VAL A 115 -3.82 -18.11 10.36
CA VAL A 115 -5.17 -17.53 10.48
C VAL A 115 -6.12 -18.46 9.74
N GLY A 116 -6.98 -19.12 10.50
CA GLY A 116 -7.97 -20.06 9.96
C GLY A 116 -8.93 -19.34 9.01
N MET A 117 -9.39 -20.06 7.98
CA MET A 117 -10.37 -19.60 6.99
C MET A 117 -11.78 -19.32 7.59
N THR A 118 -11.89 -19.25 8.92
CA THR A 118 -13.09 -18.91 9.69
C THR A 118 -13.02 -17.52 10.33
N ALA A 119 -11.99 -16.72 10.04
CA ALA A 119 -11.86 -15.37 10.56
C ALA A 119 -13.07 -14.49 10.14
N GLY A 120 -13.77 -13.92 11.12
CA GLY A 120 -14.82 -12.93 10.88
C GLY A 120 -14.26 -11.62 10.29
N PHE A 121 -15.15 -10.65 10.02
CA PHE A 121 -14.80 -9.37 9.40
C PHE A 121 -13.59 -8.68 10.06
N LEU A 122 -13.58 -8.58 11.38
CA LEU A 122 -12.49 -7.94 12.13
C LEU A 122 -11.18 -8.72 12.03
N GLY A 123 -11.24 -10.05 12.00
CA GLY A 123 -10.07 -10.91 11.81
C GLY A 123 -9.45 -10.73 10.42
N LEU A 124 -10.29 -10.64 9.38
CA LEU A 124 -9.84 -10.34 8.02
C LEU A 124 -9.25 -8.93 7.90
N ALA A 125 -9.85 -7.95 8.55
CA ALA A 125 -9.32 -6.58 8.56
C ALA A 125 -8.00 -6.47 9.33
N ALA A 126 -7.89 -7.07 10.51
CA ALA A 126 -6.66 -7.09 11.29
C ALA A 126 -5.54 -7.87 10.55
N TRP A 127 -5.88 -8.99 9.92
CA TRP A 127 -4.94 -9.73 9.09
C TRP A 127 -4.46 -8.92 7.90
N SER A 128 -5.37 -8.27 7.18
CA SER A 128 -5.03 -7.40 6.06
C SER A 128 -4.11 -6.26 6.52
N ALA A 129 -4.41 -5.61 7.65
CA ALA A 129 -3.56 -4.57 8.23
C ALA A 129 -2.17 -5.10 8.62
N LEU A 130 -2.09 -6.28 9.23
CA LEU A 130 -0.83 -6.93 9.57
C LEU A 130 -0.03 -7.23 8.31
N MET A 131 -0.65 -7.82 7.29
CA MET A 131 0.02 -8.15 6.03
C MET A 131 0.47 -6.89 5.30
N ALA A 132 -0.36 -5.85 5.20
CA ALA A 132 0.00 -4.56 4.61
C ALA A 132 1.21 -3.91 5.33
N THR A 133 1.24 -4.01 6.67
CA THR A 133 2.35 -3.52 7.49
C THR A 133 3.61 -4.34 7.27
N LEU A 134 3.49 -5.67 7.28
CA LEU A 134 4.60 -6.59 7.03
C LEU A 134 5.17 -6.40 5.63
N HIS A 135 4.33 -6.12 4.65
CA HIS A 135 4.75 -5.84 3.29
C HIS A 135 5.28 -4.40 3.13
N GLY A 136 5.15 -3.54 4.15
CA GLY A 136 5.66 -2.18 4.12
C GLY A 136 4.88 -1.26 3.19
N ALA A 137 3.61 -1.54 2.91
CA ALA A 137 2.80 -0.83 1.92
C ALA A 137 2.75 0.69 2.16
N GLY A 138 2.57 1.08 3.43
CA GLY A 138 2.61 2.48 3.82
C GLY A 138 3.98 3.14 3.64
N LEU A 139 5.06 2.43 3.95
CA LEU A 139 6.44 2.92 3.77
C LEU A 139 6.82 3.04 2.29
N MET A 140 6.32 2.14 1.44
CA MET A 140 6.59 2.18 0.00
C MET A 140 5.93 3.36 -0.71
N LEU A 141 4.90 3.98 -0.11
CA LEU A 141 4.23 5.17 -0.64
C LEU A 141 4.91 6.49 -0.25
N MET A 142 5.85 6.43 0.69
CA MET A 142 6.53 7.61 1.23
C MET A 142 7.31 8.41 0.16
N PRO A 143 8.03 7.80 -0.81
CA PRO A 143 8.73 8.55 -1.84
C PRO A 143 7.79 9.34 -2.75
N ALA A 144 6.55 8.88 -2.91
CA ALA A 144 5.54 9.61 -3.68
C ALA A 144 4.91 10.75 -2.85
N LEU A 145 4.80 10.57 -1.53
CA LEU A 145 4.22 11.55 -0.61
C LEU A 145 5.15 12.76 -0.37
N LEU A 146 6.46 12.53 -0.28
CA LEU A 146 7.46 13.55 0.07
C LEU A 146 7.52 14.73 -0.93
N PRO A 147 7.60 14.53 -2.26
CA PRO A 147 7.60 15.64 -3.23
C PRO A 147 6.29 16.45 -3.23
N ILE A 148 5.15 15.78 -3.02
CA ILE A 148 3.82 16.40 -3.02
C ILE A 148 3.64 17.28 -1.77
N CYS A 149 4.09 16.81 -0.61
CA CYS A 149 4.03 17.56 0.64
C CYS A 149 5.16 18.60 0.78
N GLY A 150 6.37 18.30 0.27
CA GLY A 150 7.54 19.18 0.33
C GLY A 150 7.43 20.40 -0.58
N GLY A 151 6.82 20.26 -1.76
CA GLY A 151 6.53 21.38 -2.66
C GLY A 151 5.53 22.40 -2.07
N ALA A 152 4.63 21.96 -1.18
CA ALA A 152 3.69 22.84 -0.48
C ALA A 152 4.38 23.69 0.61
N ALA A 153 5.45 23.17 1.24
CA ALA A 153 6.21 23.88 2.26
C ALA A 153 7.22 24.90 1.68
N ALA A 154 7.81 24.60 0.52
CA ALA A 154 8.84 25.45 -0.10
C ALA A 154 8.30 26.73 -0.76
N ASN A 155 7.02 26.77 -1.14
CA ASN A 155 6.46 27.87 -1.95
C ASN A 155 5.78 28.99 -1.16
N GLY A 156 5.78 28.98 0.18
CA GLY A 156 5.31 30.10 1.03
C GLY A 156 3.89 30.64 0.75
N GLY A 157 3.11 29.97 -0.10
CA GLY A 157 1.91 30.52 -0.69
C GLY A 157 0.67 30.02 0.03
N ALA A 158 0.10 30.87 0.88
CA ALA A 158 -1.32 30.84 1.24
C ALA A 158 -2.19 31.19 0.01
N GLY A 159 -2.07 30.40 -1.06
CA GLY A 159 -2.90 30.47 -2.26
C GLY A 159 -4.00 29.42 -2.20
N ALA A 160 -5.22 29.82 -2.56
CA ALA A 160 -6.44 29.02 -2.47
C ALA A 160 -6.27 27.59 -3.03
N GLY A 161 -6.16 26.59 -2.14
CA GLY A 161 -6.06 25.18 -2.51
C GLY A 161 -5.08 24.33 -1.71
N ALA A 162 -4.45 24.85 -0.65
CA ALA A 162 -3.53 24.08 0.22
C ALA A 162 -4.23 22.88 0.87
N THR A 163 -4.20 21.72 0.21
CA THR A 163 -4.54 20.45 0.81
C THR A 163 -3.47 20.13 1.85
N GLY A 164 -3.85 20.12 3.13
CA GLY A 164 -2.91 19.81 4.21
C GLY A 164 -2.26 18.43 4.05
N PRO A 165 -1.09 18.16 4.66
CA PRO A 165 -0.39 16.87 4.54
C PRO A 165 -1.27 15.65 4.86
N LEU A 166 -2.25 15.83 5.74
CA LEU A 166 -3.25 14.81 6.08
C LEU A 166 -4.21 14.54 4.91
N ALA A 167 -4.69 15.57 4.21
CA ALA A 167 -5.59 15.42 3.06
C ALA A 167 -4.89 14.70 1.90
N VAL A 168 -3.62 15.02 1.64
CA VAL A 168 -2.80 14.31 0.65
C VAL A 168 -2.59 12.84 1.05
N SER A 169 -2.28 12.58 2.33
CA SER A 169 -2.14 11.22 2.86
C SER A 169 -3.42 10.40 2.66
N VAL A 170 -4.58 10.99 2.94
CA VAL A 170 -5.89 10.35 2.71
C VAL A 170 -6.12 10.08 1.22
N ALA A 171 -5.81 11.04 0.34
CA ALA A 171 -5.97 10.87 -1.11
C ALA A 171 -5.08 9.76 -1.69
N ILE A 172 -3.80 9.72 -1.32
CA ILE A 172 -2.87 8.66 -1.72
C ILE A 172 -3.34 7.31 -1.18
N THR A 173 -3.74 7.24 0.08
CA THR A 173 -4.23 6.00 0.69
C THR A 173 -5.48 5.50 0.00
N ALA A 174 -6.44 6.38 -0.26
CA ALA A 174 -7.69 6.03 -0.95
C ALA A 174 -7.39 5.52 -2.36
N LEU A 175 -6.60 6.24 -3.14
CA LEU A 175 -6.25 5.84 -4.51
C LEU A 175 -5.53 4.48 -4.52
N HIS A 176 -4.48 4.33 -3.71
CA HIS A 176 -3.72 3.08 -3.65
C HIS A 176 -4.60 1.92 -3.22
N THR A 177 -5.44 2.11 -2.20
CA THR A 177 -6.34 1.07 -1.69
C THR A 177 -7.38 0.68 -2.72
N LEU A 178 -7.96 1.65 -3.45
CA LEU A 178 -8.92 1.38 -4.52
C LEU A 178 -8.30 0.58 -5.66
N VAL A 179 -7.10 0.95 -6.11
CA VAL A 179 -6.39 0.22 -7.18
C VAL A 179 -5.99 -1.18 -6.70
N THR A 180 -5.54 -1.31 -5.46
CA THR A 180 -5.23 -2.60 -4.82
C THR A 180 -6.48 -3.48 -4.79
N LEU A 181 -7.63 -2.94 -4.38
CA LEU A 181 -8.89 -3.68 -4.32
C LEU A 181 -9.41 -4.07 -5.69
N ALA A 182 -9.36 -3.17 -6.67
CA ALA A 182 -9.79 -3.45 -8.03
C ALA A 182 -8.96 -4.59 -8.63
N THR A 183 -7.64 -4.55 -8.45
CA THR A 183 -6.73 -5.60 -8.90
C THR A 183 -7.00 -6.92 -8.17
N THR A 184 -7.17 -6.87 -6.84
CA THR A 184 -7.51 -8.02 -6.00
C THR A 184 -8.82 -8.66 -6.44
N ALA A 185 -9.86 -7.86 -6.66
CA ALA A 185 -11.18 -8.33 -7.07
C ALA A 185 -11.15 -8.95 -8.46
N ALA A 186 -10.46 -8.32 -9.42
CA ALA A 186 -10.32 -8.84 -10.78
C ALA A 186 -9.63 -10.21 -10.78
N ILE A 187 -8.51 -10.35 -10.07
CA ILE A 187 -7.78 -11.63 -9.98
C ILE A 187 -8.60 -12.65 -9.19
N ALA A 188 -9.23 -12.26 -8.08
CA ALA A 188 -10.03 -13.15 -7.27
C ALA A 188 -11.21 -13.74 -8.05
N PHE A 189 -11.89 -12.90 -8.84
CA PHE A 189 -13.02 -13.29 -9.68
C PHE A 189 -12.56 -14.19 -10.82
N ALA A 190 -11.46 -13.85 -11.50
CA ALA A 190 -10.88 -14.69 -12.55
C ALA A 190 -10.48 -16.08 -12.00
N ALA A 191 -9.88 -16.12 -10.81
CA ALA A 191 -9.52 -17.36 -10.14
C ALA A 191 -10.75 -18.17 -9.68
N TYR A 192 -11.82 -17.50 -9.21
CA TYR A 192 -13.05 -18.15 -8.78
C TYR A 192 -13.81 -18.78 -9.96
N GLU A 193 -13.93 -18.08 -11.09
CA GLU A 193 -14.73 -18.54 -12.24
C GLU A 193 -13.97 -19.49 -13.17
N TYR A 194 -12.67 -19.27 -13.43
CA TYR A 194 -11.99 -19.92 -14.55
C TYR A 194 -10.85 -20.87 -14.15
N VAL A 195 -10.09 -20.55 -13.09
CA VAL A 195 -8.78 -21.21 -12.86
C VAL A 195 -8.76 -22.08 -11.61
N GLY A 196 -9.62 -21.81 -10.64
CA GLY A 196 -9.55 -22.36 -9.29
C GLY A 196 -8.21 -22.02 -8.59
N LEU A 197 -7.99 -22.62 -7.42
CA LEU A 197 -6.71 -22.46 -6.69
C LEU A 197 -5.55 -23.27 -7.30
N GLY A 198 -5.82 -24.03 -8.37
CA GLY A 198 -4.79 -24.81 -9.09
C GLY A 198 -3.71 -23.95 -9.73
N MET A 199 -3.99 -22.65 -9.99
CA MET A 199 -3.02 -21.68 -10.50
C MET A 199 -1.77 -21.57 -9.62
N LEU A 200 -1.93 -21.65 -8.30
CA LEU A 200 -0.82 -21.54 -7.34
C LEU A 200 0.12 -22.76 -7.37
N ARG A 201 -0.36 -23.91 -7.85
CA ARG A 201 0.43 -25.15 -7.93
C ARG A 201 1.30 -25.25 -9.17
N ARG A 202 1.09 -24.42 -10.20
CA ARG A 202 1.70 -24.59 -11.54
C ARG A 202 2.97 -23.77 -11.81
N GLY A 203 3.64 -23.27 -10.78
CA GLY A 203 4.89 -22.52 -10.92
C GLY A 203 4.61 -21.06 -11.20
N TRP A 204 4.17 -20.35 -10.16
CA TRP A 204 4.05 -18.90 -10.20
C TRP A 204 5.37 -18.23 -9.79
N VAL A 205 5.56 -16.98 -10.21
CA VAL A 205 6.72 -16.17 -9.82
C VAL A 205 6.84 -16.17 -8.29
N ASN A 206 8.06 -16.27 -7.75
CA ASN A 206 8.24 -16.18 -6.31
C ASN A 206 7.97 -14.74 -5.85
N PHE A 207 6.74 -14.49 -5.38
CA PHE A 207 6.30 -13.16 -4.95
C PHE A 207 7.14 -12.60 -3.80
N ASP A 208 7.71 -13.46 -2.94
CA ASP A 208 8.61 -13.01 -1.87
C ASP A 208 9.88 -12.38 -2.44
N TRP A 209 10.39 -12.90 -3.56
CA TRP A 209 11.55 -12.34 -4.25
C TRP A 209 11.25 -11.00 -4.90
N LEU A 210 10.14 -10.91 -5.64
CA LEU A 210 9.63 -9.66 -6.21
C LEU A 210 9.41 -8.61 -5.11
N TRP A 211 8.86 -9.02 -3.97
CA TRP A 211 8.56 -8.15 -2.85
C TRP A 211 9.81 -7.55 -2.21
N ARG A 212 10.79 -8.40 -1.89
CA ARG A 212 12.08 -7.94 -1.35
C ARG A 212 12.79 -7.02 -2.34
N GLY A 213 12.75 -7.35 -3.63
CA GLY A 213 13.26 -6.49 -4.69
C GLY A 213 12.58 -5.12 -4.71
N ALA A 214 11.26 -5.07 -4.57
CA ALA A 214 10.49 -3.83 -4.51
C ALA A 214 10.85 -3.00 -3.27
N LEU A 215 10.95 -3.61 -2.08
CA LEU A 215 11.39 -2.92 -0.86
C LEU A 215 12.79 -2.30 -1.00
N VAL A 216 13.75 -3.07 -1.54
CA VAL A 216 15.11 -2.58 -1.78
C VAL A 216 15.11 -1.46 -2.80
N LEU A 217 14.39 -1.61 -3.92
CA LEU A 217 14.28 -0.58 -4.95
C LEU A 217 13.69 0.70 -4.38
N THR A 218 12.56 0.62 -3.67
CA THR A 218 11.92 1.80 -3.06
C THR A 218 12.82 2.46 -2.02
N GLY A 219 13.51 1.67 -1.18
CA GLY A 219 14.47 2.21 -0.22
C GLY A 219 15.68 2.89 -0.88
N THR A 220 16.18 2.31 -1.97
CA THR A 220 17.28 2.87 -2.76
C THR A 220 16.86 4.18 -3.45
N VAL A 221 15.67 4.22 -4.06
CA VAL A 221 15.10 5.44 -4.67
C VAL A 221 14.94 6.52 -3.62
N MET A 222 14.43 6.17 -2.44
CA MET A 222 14.28 7.13 -1.33
C MET A 222 15.62 7.76 -0.95
N ILE A 223 16.66 6.93 -0.76
CA ILE A 223 18.01 7.39 -0.43
C ILE A 223 18.61 8.24 -1.56
N ALA A 224 18.44 7.83 -2.82
CA ALA A 224 18.97 8.54 -3.97
C ALA A 224 18.27 9.90 -4.21
N SER A 225 17.04 10.05 -3.71
CA SER A 225 16.27 11.29 -3.76
C SER A 225 16.42 12.19 -2.52
N ALA A 226 17.35 11.87 -1.62
CA ALA A 226 17.66 12.63 -0.41
C ALA A 226 18.45 13.92 -0.68
#